data_AF-A0A350G3H7-F1
#
_entry.id   AF-A0A350G3H7-F1
#
_cell.length_a   1.000
_cell.length_b   1.000
_cell.length_c   1.000
_cell.angle_alpha   90.00
_cell.angle_beta   90.00
_cell.angle_gamma   90.00
#
_symmetry.space_group_name_H-M   'P 1'
#
loop_
_entity.id
_entity.type
_entity.pdbx_description
1 polymer ?
#
loop_
_entity_poly.entity_id
_entity_poly.type
_entity_poly.pdbx_seq_one_letter_code
_entity_poly.pdbx_strand_id
1 'polypeptide(L)'
;SPYACSLFNQEIAPKIAERALALGLIVSDEDAFPFGRSESEIRLGRAGKYALGYYDKRPCYAPWTHSLIDFNGNVYVCCMTRERIPPLGNIRNQTFREIWEGAPYRGVRLKMHPPALAACRRCDDFIDQNKNIWETIGPY
;
A
#
# COMPACT_ATOMS: atom_id res chain seq x y z
N SER A 1 18.64 -2.59 -12.67
CA SER A 1 18.92 -2.80 -14.12
C SER A 1 17.72 -3.49 -14.76
N PRO A 2 17.31 -3.19 -16.01
CA PRO A 2 16.23 -3.91 -16.72
C PRO A 2 16.43 -5.43 -16.70
N TYR A 3 17.67 -5.84 -16.84
CA TYR A 3 18.08 -7.25 -16.84
C TYR A 3 17.73 -7.94 -15.51
N ALA A 4 17.88 -7.26 -14.37
CA ALA A 4 17.68 -7.87 -13.06
C ALA A 4 16.20 -8.21 -12.78
N CYS A 5 15.26 -7.32 -13.12
CA CYS A 5 13.83 -7.61 -12.94
C CYS A 5 13.35 -8.71 -13.88
N SER A 6 13.82 -8.69 -15.14
CA SER A 6 13.49 -9.75 -16.10
C SER A 6 14.04 -11.11 -15.67
N LEU A 7 15.30 -11.16 -15.23
CA LEU A 7 15.96 -12.37 -14.74
C LEU A 7 15.22 -12.94 -13.52
N PHE A 8 14.84 -12.07 -12.57
CA PHE A 8 14.05 -12.49 -11.41
C PHE A 8 12.73 -13.12 -11.84
N ASN A 9 11.97 -12.46 -12.72
CA ASN A 9 10.67 -12.96 -13.19
C ASN A 9 10.79 -14.29 -13.96
N GLN A 10 11.90 -14.52 -14.66
CA GLN A 10 12.12 -15.74 -15.44
C GLN A 10 12.63 -16.90 -14.58
N GLU A 11 13.56 -16.65 -13.65
CA GLU A 11 14.30 -17.72 -12.98
C GLU A 11 13.94 -17.93 -11.51
N ILE A 12 13.46 -16.90 -10.84
CA ILE A 12 13.28 -16.88 -9.38
C ILE A 12 11.79 -16.89 -9.01
N ALA A 13 11.00 -15.98 -9.58
CA ALA A 13 9.57 -15.85 -9.30
C ALA A 13 8.80 -17.17 -9.48
N PRO A 14 9.01 -17.97 -10.55
CA PRO A 14 8.28 -19.23 -10.71
C PRO A 14 8.60 -20.25 -9.62
N LYS A 15 9.85 -20.31 -9.15
CA LYS A 15 10.29 -21.22 -8.08
C LYS A 15 9.71 -20.80 -6.72
N ILE A 16 9.66 -19.48 -6.48
CA ILE A 16 8.99 -18.92 -5.29
C ILE A 16 7.50 -19.26 -5.35
N ALA A 17 6.84 -19.01 -6.47
CA ALA A 17 5.41 -19.28 -6.65
C ALA A 17 5.09 -20.76 -6.37
N GLU A 18 5.80 -21.68 -7.03
CA GLU A 18 5.62 -23.13 -6.84
C GLU A 18 5.73 -23.52 -5.36
N ARG A 19 6.83 -23.13 -4.70
CA ARG A 19 7.09 -23.54 -3.32
C ARG A 19 6.14 -22.87 -2.33
N ALA A 20 5.84 -21.59 -2.52
CA ALA A 20 4.98 -20.83 -1.62
C ALA A 20 3.52 -21.28 -1.73
N LEU A 21 3.02 -21.57 -2.94
CA LEU A 21 1.68 -22.14 -3.15
C LEU A 21 1.58 -23.53 -2.52
N ALA A 22 2.58 -24.40 -2.73
CA ALA A 22 2.60 -25.73 -2.12
C ALA A 22 2.60 -25.70 -0.58
N LEU A 23 3.12 -24.63 0.02
CA LEU A 23 3.14 -24.41 1.46
C LEU A 23 1.95 -23.56 1.98
N GLY A 24 1.08 -23.07 1.09
CA GLY A 24 -0.03 -22.18 1.46
C GLY A 24 0.40 -20.81 2.01
N LEU A 25 1.58 -20.32 1.59
CA LEU A 25 2.14 -19.04 2.04
C LEU A 25 1.65 -17.83 1.22
N ILE A 26 1.15 -18.09 0.01
CA ILE A 26 0.58 -17.08 -0.89
C ILE A 26 -0.74 -17.59 -1.47
N VAL A 27 -1.57 -16.65 -1.94
CA VAL A 27 -2.91 -16.99 -2.48
C VAL A 27 -2.87 -17.09 -4.00
N SER A 28 -2.02 -16.28 -4.64
CA SER A 28 -1.85 -16.24 -6.09
C SER A 28 -0.38 -16.38 -6.46
N ASP A 29 -0.08 -16.95 -7.62
CA ASP A 29 1.29 -16.96 -8.15
C ASP A 29 1.80 -15.53 -8.43
N GLU A 30 0.90 -14.58 -8.68
CA GLU A 30 1.19 -13.15 -8.85
C GLU A 30 1.93 -12.54 -7.65
N ASP A 31 1.71 -13.05 -6.43
CA ASP A 31 2.38 -12.61 -5.20
C ASP A 31 3.90 -12.83 -5.27
N ALA A 32 4.36 -13.75 -6.12
CA ALA A 32 5.78 -14.01 -6.36
C ALA A 32 6.41 -13.08 -7.42
N PHE A 33 5.63 -12.22 -8.08
CA PHE A 33 6.07 -11.33 -9.17
C PHE A 33 5.96 -9.85 -8.74
N PRO A 34 6.81 -9.37 -7.82
CA PRO A 34 6.75 -8.01 -7.28
C PRO A 34 6.99 -6.91 -8.33
N PHE A 35 7.56 -7.26 -9.49
CA PHE A 35 7.79 -6.31 -10.59
C PHE A 35 6.65 -6.32 -11.63
N GLY A 36 5.58 -7.07 -11.40
CA GLY A 36 4.57 -7.42 -12.40
C GLY A 36 5.14 -8.27 -13.53
N ARG A 37 4.35 -8.52 -14.58
CA ARG A 37 4.70 -9.47 -15.66
C ARG A 37 4.87 -8.80 -17.01
N SER A 38 4.12 -7.74 -17.28
CA SER A 38 4.22 -6.97 -18.51
C SER A 38 5.44 -6.04 -18.51
N GLU A 39 5.91 -5.67 -19.70
CA GLU A 39 7.03 -4.74 -19.84
C GLU A 39 6.72 -3.38 -19.16
N SER A 40 5.46 -2.92 -19.24
CA SER A 40 5.00 -1.71 -18.56
C SER A 40 5.09 -1.81 -17.04
N GLU A 41 4.70 -2.94 -16.46
CA GLU A 41 4.76 -3.15 -15.02
C GLU A 41 6.22 -3.25 -14.55
N ILE A 42 7.07 -3.96 -15.30
CA ILE A 42 8.50 -4.05 -15.01
C ILE A 42 9.13 -2.66 -15.03
N ARG A 43 8.75 -1.78 -15.96
CA ARG A 43 9.21 -0.38 -15.96
C ARG A 43 8.76 0.38 -14.71
N LEU A 44 7.53 0.16 -14.23
CA LEU A 44 7.01 0.78 -13.01
C LEU A 44 7.69 0.23 -11.74
N GLY A 45 7.83 -1.09 -11.62
CA GLY A 45 8.54 -1.75 -10.54
C GLY A 45 9.98 -1.26 -10.42
N ARG A 46 10.69 -1.10 -11.55
CA ARG A 46 12.03 -0.49 -11.58
C ARG A 46 12.09 0.95 -11.07
N ALA A 47 11.00 1.71 -11.21
CA ALA A 47 10.89 3.06 -10.68
C ALA A 47 10.44 3.09 -9.20
N GLY A 48 10.31 1.92 -8.56
CA GLY A 48 9.78 1.77 -7.19
C GLY A 48 8.29 2.07 -7.11
N LYS A 49 7.55 1.92 -8.22
CA LYS A 49 6.08 2.07 -8.27
C LYS A 49 5.42 0.68 -8.26
N TYR A 50 5.53 -0.02 -7.13
CA TYR A 50 5.03 -1.39 -6.97
C TYR A 50 3.51 -1.50 -6.94
N ALA A 51 2.79 -0.38 -6.76
CA ALA A 51 1.36 -0.28 -7.05
C ALA A 51 0.98 -0.41 -8.54
N LEU A 52 1.97 -0.51 -9.44
CA LEU A 52 1.79 -0.65 -10.90
C LEU A 52 0.85 0.42 -11.50
N GLY A 53 0.92 1.64 -10.99
CA GLY A 53 0.12 2.78 -11.46
C GLY A 53 -1.30 2.85 -10.91
N TYR A 54 -1.69 1.95 -9.99
CA TYR A 54 -3.03 1.92 -9.38
C TYR A 54 -3.43 3.29 -8.82
N TYR A 55 -2.54 3.90 -8.03
CA TYR A 55 -2.77 5.17 -7.35
C TYR A 55 -2.67 6.43 -8.24
N ASP A 56 -2.36 6.28 -9.54
CA ASP A 56 -2.38 7.42 -10.46
C ASP A 56 -3.83 7.84 -10.80
N LYS A 57 -4.80 6.93 -10.61
CA LYS A 57 -6.21 7.16 -10.95
C LYS A 57 -7.20 6.77 -9.85
N ARG A 58 -6.75 6.08 -8.81
CA ARG A 58 -7.61 5.51 -7.77
C ARG A 58 -7.16 5.93 -6.38
N PRO A 59 -8.10 5.99 -5.41
CA PRO A 59 -7.78 6.39 -4.06
C PRO A 59 -7.05 5.29 -3.27
N CYS A 60 -6.44 5.70 -2.16
CA CYS A 60 -6.01 4.79 -1.09
C CYS A 60 -7.00 4.87 0.08
N TYR A 61 -7.68 3.76 0.37
CA TYR A 61 -8.66 3.61 1.44
C TYR A 61 -8.06 3.25 2.80
N ALA A 62 -6.74 3.04 2.91
CA ALA A 62 -6.10 2.71 4.17
C ALA A 62 -6.48 3.67 5.33
N PRO A 63 -6.61 5.00 5.12
CA PRO A 63 -7.07 5.91 6.17
C PRO A 63 -8.51 5.70 6.70
N TRP A 64 -9.29 4.80 6.11
CA TRP A 64 -10.63 4.43 6.59
C TRP A 64 -10.70 3.03 7.18
N THR A 65 -9.73 2.17 6.87
CA THR A 65 -9.75 0.76 7.25
C THR A 65 -8.60 0.35 8.17
N HIS A 66 -7.55 1.18 8.25
CA HIS A 66 -6.35 0.90 9.01
C HIS A 66 -5.88 2.13 9.80
N SER A 67 -5.15 1.88 10.87
CA SER A 67 -4.39 2.88 11.63
C SER A 67 -3.15 2.22 12.21
N LEU A 68 -2.05 2.97 12.30
CA LEU A 68 -0.87 2.55 13.03
C LEU A 68 -0.80 3.34 14.33
N ILE A 69 -0.60 2.63 15.44
CA ILE A 69 -0.21 3.21 16.72
C ILE A 69 1.22 2.72 17.01
N ASP A 70 2.17 3.64 17.11
CA ASP A 70 3.57 3.28 17.41
C ASP A 70 3.80 3.04 18.91
N PHE A 71 5.01 2.61 19.28
CA PHE A 71 5.40 2.32 20.67
C PHE A 71 5.40 3.56 21.59
N ASN A 72 5.40 4.78 21.03
CA ASN A 72 5.27 6.03 21.77
C ASN A 72 3.80 6.48 21.92
N GLY A 73 2.86 5.71 21.37
CA GLY A 73 1.44 6.05 21.34
C GLY A 73 1.06 7.01 20.22
N ASN A 74 1.96 7.36 19.29
CA ASN A 74 1.64 8.23 18.17
C ASN A 74 0.76 7.49 17.15
N VAL A 75 -0.24 8.18 16.62
CA VAL A 75 -1.19 7.61 15.66
C VAL A 75 -0.91 8.11 14.25
N TYR A 76 -0.94 7.21 13.28
CA TYR A 76 -0.74 7.47 11.86
C TYR A 76 -1.82 6.76 11.01
N VAL A 77 -2.07 7.23 9.79
CA VAL A 77 -3.10 6.62 8.92
C VAL A 77 -2.72 5.22 8.40
N CYS A 78 -1.43 4.91 8.39
CA CYS A 78 -0.88 3.68 7.82
C CYS A 78 0.57 3.51 8.30
N CYS A 79 1.07 2.27 8.34
CA CYS A 79 2.48 1.96 8.64
C CYS A 79 3.45 2.78 7.79
N MET A 80 3.13 2.96 6.51
CA MET A 80 3.95 3.69 5.54
C MET A 80 4.07 5.19 5.81
N THR A 81 3.21 5.74 6.67
CA THR A 81 3.23 7.17 7.04
C THR A 81 3.95 7.46 8.35
N ARG A 82 4.34 6.43 9.12
CA ARG A 82 5.12 6.60 10.36
C ARG A 82 6.39 7.39 10.07
N GLU A 83 6.62 8.44 10.87
CA GLU A 83 7.80 9.32 10.78
C GLU A 83 8.00 10.01 9.39
N ARG A 84 7.06 9.84 8.45
CA ARG A 84 7.05 10.53 7.14
C ARG A 84 6.05 11.69 7.09
N ILE A 85 5.15 11.74 8.06
CA ILE A 85 4.27 12.88 8.35
C ILE A 85 4.26 13.12 9.87
N PRO A 86 3.82 14.30 10.35
CA PRO A 86 3.54 14.50 11.76
C PRO A 86 2.49 13.48 12.27
N PRO A 87 2.61 13.00 13.52
CA PRO A 87 1.56 12.22 14.17
C PRO A 87 0.20 12.92 14.06
N LEU A 88 -0.86 12.14 13.87
CA LEU A 88 -2.23 12.64 13.78
C LEU A 88 -2.86 12.85 15.16
N GLY A 89 -2.20 12.31 16.19
CA GLY A 89 -2.56 12.40 17.59
C GLY A 89 -1.67 11.46 18.41
N ASN A 90 -1.86 11.44 19.73
CA ASN A 90 -1.18 10.49 20.62
C ASN A 90 -2.18 9.92 21.65
N ILE A 91 -2.27 8.59 21.72
CA ILE A 91 -3.24 7.89 22.58
C ILE A 91 -3.00 8.08 24.09
N ARG A 92 -1.83 8.61 24.48
CA ARG A 92 -1.54 8.99 25.87
C ARG A 92 -2.27 10.27 26.30
N ASN A 93 -2.73 11.07 25.33
CA ASN A 93 -3.34 12.38 25.58
C ASN A 93 -4.81 12.45 25.11
N GLN A 94 -5.22 11.59 24.18
CA GLN A 94 -6.55 11.57 23.56
C GLN A 94 -7.00 10.12 23.37
N THR A 95 -8.31 9.86 23.41
CA THR A 95 -8.84 8.56 22.99
C THR A 95 -8.58 8.33 21.51
N PHE A 96 -8.46 7.06 21.10
CA PHE A 96 -8.31 6.75 19.68
C PHE A 96 -9.46 7.29 18.83
N ARG A 97 -10.70 7.28 19.36
CA ARG A 97 -11.88 7.84 18.68
C ARG A 97 -11.71 9.32 18.38
N GLU A 98 -11.28 10.12 19.36
CA GLU A 98 -11.04 11.56 19.17
C GLU A 98 -9.98 11.83 18.11
N ILE A 99 -8.94 10.98 18.05
CA ILE A 99 -7.89 11.09 17.02
C ILE A 99 -8.43 10.69 15.64
N TRP A 100 -9.11 9.54 15.53
CA TRP A 100 -9.66 8.99 14.29
C TRP A 100 -10.73 9.88 13.64
N GLU A 101 -11.54 10.52 14.48
CA GLU A 101 -12.53 11.51 14.11
C GLU A 101 -11.93 12.93 14.12
N GLY A 102 -10.64 13.10 14.42
CA GLY A 102 -9.99 14.40 14.53
C GLY A 102 -9.74 15.09 13.19
N ALA A 103 -9.57 16.42 13.24
CA ALA A 103 -9.21 17.23 12.08
C ALA A 103 -7.93 16.76 11.35
N PRO A 104 -6.84 16.36 12.03
CA PRO A 104 -5.64 15.84 11.36
C PRO A 104 -5.93 14.60 10.51
N TYR A 105 -6.69 13.64 11.04
CA TYR A 105 -7.03 12.40 10.34
C TYR A 105 -7.93 12.65 9.14
N ARG A 106 -8.98 13.48 9.31
CA ARG A 106 -9.84 13.94 8.21
C ARG A 106 -9.05 14.66 7.12
N GLY A 107 -8.09 15.50 7.50
CA GLY A 107 -7.21 16.20 6.56
C GLY A 107 -6.37 15.27 5.70
N VAL A 108 -5.97 14.09 6.21
CA VAL A 108 -5.29 13.07 5.40
C VAL A 108 -6.25 12.37 4.45
N ARG A 109 -7.46 12.02 4.91
CA ARG A 109 -8.50 11.38 4.07
C ARG A 109 -8.84 12.20 2.82
N LEU A 110 -8.97 13.52 2.97
CA LEU A 110 -9.21 14.44 1.84
C LEU A 110 -8.09 14.45 0.79
N LYS A 111 -6.91 13.96 1.14
CA LYS A 111 -5.75 13.88 0.24
C LYS A 111 -5.60 12.53 -0.43
N MET A 112 -6.56 11.62 -0.31
CA MET A 112 -6.41 10.24 -0.79
C MET A 112 -6.96 9.98 -2.20
N HIS A 113 -7.56 10.96 -2.87
CA HIS A 113 -8.17 10.76 -4.20
C HIS A 113 -7.63 11.76 -5.26
N PRO A 114 -6.55 11.44 -5.98
CA PRO A 114 -5.59 10.37 -5.73
C PRO A 114 -4.70 10.67 -4.51
N PRO A 115 -3.97 9.69 -3.96
CA PRO A 115 -3.13 9.91 -2.78
C PRO A 115 -2.02 10.94 -3.03
N ALA A 116 -2.11 12.07 -2.34
CA ALA A 116 -1.14 13.17 -2.43
C ALA A 116 0.06 13.02 -1.49
N LEU A 117 0.00 12.10 -0.52
CA LEU A 117 1.15 11.80 0.33
C LEU A 117 2.20 10.99 -0.45
N ALA A 118 3.45 11.44 -0.41
CA ALA A 118 4.55 10.81 -1.15
C ALA A 118 4.78 9.34 -0.74
N ALA A 119 4.52 9.00 0.52
CA ALA A 119 4.59 7.63 1.03
C ALA A 119 3.53 6.72 0.37
N CYS A 120 2.33 7.25 0.10
CA CYS A 120 1.21 6.49 -0.43
C CYS A 120 1.31 6.26 -1.95
N ARG A 121 1.86 7.21 -2.72
CA ARG A 121 1.97 7.08 -4.19
C ARG A 121 2.84 5.92 -4.68
N ARG A 122 3.71 5.40 -3.83
CA ARG A 122 4.65 4.30 -4.14
C ARG A 122 4.44 3.08 -3.25
N CYS A 123 3.43 3.13 -2.40
CA CYS A 123 3.04 2.06 -1.51
C CYS A 123 2.40 0.94 -2.33
N ASP A 124 2.70 -0.31 -2.03
CA ASP A 124 2.01 -1.51 -2.50
C ASP A 124 1.24 -2.21 -1.38
N ASP A 125 1.40 -1.76 -0.14
CA ASP A 125 0.56 -2.23 0.96
C ASP A 125 -0.92 -1.98 0.67
N PHE A 126 -1.72 -2.99 1.02
CA PHE A 126 -3.17 -3.03 0.91
C PHE A 126 -3.74 -2.91 -0.52
N ILE A 127 -2.95 -3.11 -1.58
CA ILE A 127 -3.42 -2.95 -2.98
C ILE A 127 -4.69 -3.76 -3.23
N ASP A 128 -4.74 -5.03 -2.82
CA ASP A 128 -5.90 -5.88 -3.12
C ASP A 128 -7.14 -5.51 -2.30
N GLN A 129 -6.97 -5.11 -1.04
CA GLN A 129 -8.06 -4.54 -0.25
C GLN A 129 -8.57 -3.24 -0.90
N ASN A 130 -7.67 -2.39 -1.41
CA ASN A 130 -8.05 -1.17 -2.10
C ASN A 130 -8.83 -1.45 -3.41
N LYS A 131 -8.39 -2.44 -4.21
CA LYS A 131 -9.09 -2.89 -5.42
C LYS A 131 -10.49 -3.40 -5.05
N ASN A 132 -10.59 -4.28 -4.06
CA ASN A 132 -11.87 -4.85 -3.62
C ASN A 132 -12.85 -3.77 -3.14
N ILE A 133 -12.38 -2.78 -2.37
CA ILE A 133 -13.21 -1.64 -1.96
C ILE A 133 -13.65 -0.83 -3.18
N TRP A 134 -12.73 -0.49 -4.09
CA TRP A 134 -13.04 0.26 -5.31
C TRP A 134 -14.09 -0.45 -6.18
N GLU A 135 -13.97 -1.77 -6.35
CA GLU A 135 -14.93 -2.59 -7.08
C GLU A 135 -16.30 -2.64 -6.39
N THR A 136 -16.32 -2.60 -5.06
CA THR A 136 -17.55 -2.64 -4.26
C THR A 136 -18.30 -1.31 -4.28
N ILE A 137 -17.59 -0.19 -4.11
CA ILE A 137 -18.23 1.13 -3.94
C ILE A 137 -18.28 1.96 -5.22
N GLY A 138 -17.51 1.58 -6.24
CA GLY A 138 -17.43 2.27 -7.52
C GLY A 138 -16.69 3.61 -7.47
N PRO A 139 -16.49 4.23 -8.66
CA PRO A 139 -16.04 5.62 -8.74
C PRO A 139 -17.10 6.57 -8.15
N TYR A 140 -16.65 7.57 -7.41
CA TYR A 140 -17.46 8.65 -6.87
C TYR A 140 -16.94 10.02 -7.31
#